data_AF-A0A7Z7I0E6-F1
#
_entry.id   AF-A0A7Z7I0E6-F1
#
_cell.length_a   1.000
_cell.length_b   1.000
_cell.length_c   1.000
_cell.angle_alpha   90.00
_cell.angle_beta   90.00
_cell.angle_gamma   90.00
#
_symmetry.space_group_name_H-M   'P 1'
#
loop_
_entity.id
_entity.type
_entity.pdbx_description
1 polymer ?
#
loop_
_entity_poly.entity_id
_entity_poly.type
_entity_poly.pdbx_seq_one_letter_code
_entity_poly.pdbx_strand_id
1 'polypeptide(L)'
;MQALILTLISQFFSRQRNLDELWEALDYYEANEKSPARQLRLEAAFFKAYKKPASAKFLARLAYSNWGPREAFNVFGRTSVAVSCDFNTHNIRLSRWFNHGSSKRVLIALMLGLTFLMLGMASVLSGFVLMIGTVSQVYLAGGDEILKVGVEKGIKVFSTGSIGIAVTVFGGFLGYMGWGLIMALEIESKALKLYEELNPTDS
;
A
#
# COMPACT_ATOMS: atom_id res chain seq x y z
N MET A 1 8.76 -16.39 -9.25
CA MET A 1 9.40 -15.18 -8.67
C MET A 1 9.59 -14.06 -9.68
N GLN A 2 10.20 -14.28 -10.86
CA GLN A 2 10.41 -13.23 -11.88
C GLN A 2 9.10 -12.57 -12.37
N ALA A 3 8.03 -13.34 -12.57
CA ALA A 3 6.73 -12.80 -12.99
C ALA A 3 6.12 -11.82 -11.98
N LEU A 4 6.28 -12.06 -10.68
CA LEU A 4 5.80 -11.18 -9.61
C LEU A 4 6.54 -9.83 -9.61
N ILE A 5 7.86 -9.86 -9.79
CA ILE A 5 8.70 -8.66 -9.85
C ILE A 5 8.36 -7.82 -11.10
N LEU A 6 8.25 -8.47 -12.28
CA LEU A 6 7.82 -7.81 -13.51
C LEU A 6 6.40 -7.23 -13.39
N THR A 7 5.49 -7.94 -12.71
CA THR A 7 4.14 -7.44 -12.47
C THR A 7 4.17 -6.20 -11.57
N LEU A 8 4.95 -6.22 -10.48
CA LEU A 8 5.12 -5.07 -9.58
C LEU A 8 5.73 -3.87 -10.29
N ILE A 9 6.76 -4.08 -11.11
CA ILE A 9 7.42 -3.02 -11.89
C ILE A 9 6.44 -2.44 -12.93
N SER A 10 5.72 -3.29 -13.66
CA SER A 10 4.71 -2.84 -14.63
C SER A 10 3.56 -2.07 -13.98
N GLN A 11 3.12 -2.51 -12.80
CA GLN A 11 2.11 -1.82 -12.00
C GLN A 11 2.62 -0.46 -11.52
N PHE A 12 3.89 -0.36 -11.13
CA PHE A 12 4.49 0.90 -10.70
C PHE A 12 4.59 1.92 -11.85
N PHE A 13 5.12 1.52 -13.01
CA PHE A 13 5.20 2.39 -14.20
C PHE A 13 3.83 2.78 -14.75
N SER A 14 2.88 1.83 -14.77
CA SER A 14 1.49 2.11 -15.15
C SER A 14 0.83 3.14 -14.22
N ARG A 15 1.08 3.02 -12.91
CA ARG A 15 0.51 3.94 -11.91
C ARG A 15 1.08 5.35 -12.05
N GLN A 16 2.37 5.48 -12.32
CA GLN A 16 3.01 6.79 -12.52
C GLN A 16 2.47 7.49 -13.78
N ARG A 17 2.38 6.77 -14.91
CA ARG A 17 1.79 7.33 -16.15
C ARG A 17 0.34 7.79 -15.98
N ASN A 18 -0.46 7.03 -15.24
CA ASN A 18 -1.86 7.39 -15.00
C ASN A 18 -2.00 8.63 -14.10
N LEU A 19 -1.01 8.93 -13.24
CA LEU A 19 -1.00 10.15 -12.44
C LEU A 19 -0.66 11.36 -13.31
N ASP A 20 0.34 11.25 -14.19
CA ASP A 20 0.72 12.35 -15.09
C ASP A 20 -0.44 12.71 -16.05
N GLU A 21 -1.15 11.69 -16.58
CA GLU A 21 -2.36 11.89 -17.39
C GLU A 21 -3.48 12.61 -16.59
N LEU A 22 -3.62 12.33 -15.30
CA LEU A 22 -4.61 12.99 -14.43
C LEU A 22 -4.26 14.46 -14.19
N TRP A 23 -2.98 14.76 -13.99
CA TRP A 23 -2.48 16.14 -13.85
C TRP A 23 -2.70 16.95 -15.12
N GLU A 24 -2.31 16.40 -16.27
CA GLU A 24 -2.50 17.07 -17.55
C GLU A 24 -4.00 17.34 -17.81
N ALA A 25 -4.87 16.38 -17.46
CA ALA A 25 -6.31 16.55 -17.59
C ALA A 25 -6.89 17.63 -16.66
N LEU A 26 -6.30 17.81 -15.48
CA LEU A 26 -6.67 18.89 -14.56
C LEU A 26 -6.30 20.25 -15.16
N ASP A 27 -5.07 20.42 -15.65
CA ASP A 27 -4.60 21.66 -16.27
C ASP A 27 -5.49 22.07 -17.47
N TYR A 28 -5.86 21.10 -18.32
CA TYR A 28 -6.79 21.39 -19.42
C TYR A 28 -8.17 21.80 -18.91
N TYR A 29 -8.69 21.13 -17.88
CA TYR A 29 -9.97 21.47 -17.29
C TYR A 29 -9.97 22.88 -16.72
N GLU A 30 -8.94 23.26 -15.96
CA GLU A 30 -8.78 24.62 -15.39
C GLU A 30 -8.70 25.69 -16.49
N ALA A 31 -8.04 25.39 -17.61
CA ALA A 31 -7.99 26.31 -18.74
C ALA A 31 -9.35 26.57 -19.41
N ASN A 32 -10.35 25.68 -19.25
CA ASN A 32 -11.73 25.91 -19.70
C ASN A 32 -12.73 24.96 -19.01
N GLU A 33 -13.19 25.37 -17.83
CA GLU A 33 -14.07 24.55 -16.98
C GLU A 33 -15.46 24.29 -17.60
N LYS A 34 -15.88 25.14 -18.54
CA LYS A 34 -17.20 25.03 -19.20
C LYS A 34 -17.22 24.00 -20.33
N SER A 35 -16.07 23.45 -20.71
CA SER A 35 -15.99 22.47 -21.80
C SER A 35 -16.38 21.06 -21.30
N PRO A 36 -17.48 20.47 -21.82
CA PRO A 36 -17.91 19.13 -21.42
C PRO A 36 -16.89 18.06 -21.80
N ALA A 37 -16.17 18.25 -22.91
CA ALA A 37 -15.10 17.34 -23.32
C ALA A 37 -13.94 17.31 -22.32
N ARG A 38 -13.59 18.45 -21.71
CA ARG A 38 -12.52 18.54 -20.71
C ARG A 38 -12.96 18.00 -19.36
N GLN A 39 -14.22 18.23 -18.97
CA GLN A 39 -14.83 17.58 -17.81
C GLN A 39 -14.74 16.05 -17.91
N LEU A 40 -15.24 15.47 -19.00
CA LEU A 40 -15.21 14.03 -19.20
C LEU A 40 -13.78 13.47 -19.24
N ARG A 41 -12.82 14.22 -19.80
CA ARG A 41 -11.41 13.82 -19.81
C ARG A 41 -10.81 13.74 -18.40
N LEU A 42 -11.09 14.72 -17.54
CA LEU A 42 -10.64 14.73 -16.14
C LEU A 42 -11.26 13.58 -15.34
N GLU A 43 -12.56 13.37 -15.47
CA GLU A 43 -13.26 12.27 -14.80
C GLU A 43 -12.75 10.89 -15.26
N ALA A 44 -12.55 10.72 -16.58
CA ALA A 44 -12.02 9.50 -17.15
C ALA A 44 -10.57 9.22 -16.72
N ALA A 45 -9.72 10.25 -16.66
CA ALA A 45 -8.34 10.12 -16.19
C ALA A 45 -8.32 9.69 -14.71
N PHE A 46 -9.18 10.29 -13.87
CA PHE A 46 -9.30 9.91 -12.47
C PHE A 46 -9.80 8.47 -12.30
N PHE A 47 -10.83 8.08 -13.07
CA PHE A 47 -11.33 6.71 -13.08
C PHE A 47 -10.28 5.72 -13.59
N LYS A 48 -9.47 6.09 -14.59
CA LYS A 48 -8.38 5.24 -15.09
C LYS A 48 -7.32 5.00 -14.03
N ALA A 49 -6.94 6.04 -13.29
CA ALA A 49 -5.92 6.00 -12.24
C ALA A 49 -6.35 5.24 -10.99
N TYR A 50 -7.59 5.43 -10.52
CA TYR A 50 -8.04 4.94 -9.21
C TYR A 50 -9.24 4.00 -9.25
N LYS A 51 -9.85 3.77 -10.42
CA LYS A 51 -11.09 2.96 -10.59
C LYS A 51 -12.24 3.43 -9.72
N LYS A 52 -12.24 4.73 -9.39
CA LYS A 52 -13.26 5.41 -8.60
C LYS A 52 -13.88 6.51 -9.43
N PRO A 53 -15.21 6.62 -9.42
CA PRO A 53 -15.85 7.70 -10.13
C PRO A 53 -15.77 8.96 -9.23
N ALA A 54 -15.55 10.12 -9.84
CA ALA A 54 -15.59 11.42 -9.19
C ALA A 54 -15.89 12.49 -10.25
N SER A 55 -16.65 13.53 -9.90
CA SER A 55 -16.97 14.61 -10.85
C SER A 55 -15.76 15.53 -11.08
N ALA A 56 -15.66 16.16 -12.25
CA ALA A 56 -14.62 17.15 -12.55
C ALA A 56 -14.63 18.34 -11.55
N LYS A 57 -15.81 18.82 -11.15
CA LYS A 57 -15.95 19.91 -10.17
C LYS A 57 -15.39 19.55 -8.80
N PHE A 58 -15.70 18.35 -8.32
CA PHE A 58 -15.13 17.84 -7.07
C PHE A 58 -13.62 17.65 -7.18
N LEU A 59 -13.12 17.11 -8.30
CA LEU A 59 -11.69 16.92 -8.52
C LEU A 59 -10.93 18.25 -8.54
N ALA A 60 -11.50 19.30 -9.15
CA ALA A 60 -10.94 20.64 -9.06
C ALA A 60 -10.97 21.16 -7.61
N ARG A 61 -12.09 21.05 -6.89
CA ARG A 61 -12.19 21.43 -5.46
C ARG A 61 -11.15 20.70 -4.60
N LEU A 62 -10.94 19.42 -4.88
CA LEU A 62 -9.97 18.56 -4.23
C LEU A 62 -8.52 19.00 -4.53
N ALA A 63 -8.24 19.42 -5.76
CA ALA A 63 -6.94 19.95 -6.18
C ALA A 63 -6.57 21.24 -5.47
N TYR A 64 -7.54 22.12 -5.21
CA TYR A 64 -7.38 23.37 -4.47
C TYR A 64 -7.34 23.22 -2.94
N SER A 65 -7.37 21.99 -2.41
CA SER A 65 -7.18 21.76 -0.97
C SER A 65 -5.76 22.11 -0.52
N ASN A 66 -5.57 22.34 0.79
CA ASN A 66 -4.26 22.68 1.36
C ASN A 66 -3.21 21.57 1.23
N TRP A 67 -3.64 20.35 0.91
CA TRP A 67 -2.79 19.18 0.70
C TRP A 67 -2.12 19.19 -0.67
N GLY A 68 -2.60 20.03 -1.58
CA GLY A 68 -2.21 20.07 -2.97
C GLY A 68 -2.74 18.89 -3.80
N PRO A 69 -2.74 18.99 -5.14
CA PRO A 69 -3.50 18.06 -5.98
C PRO A 69 -2.95 16.62 -5.95
N ARG A 70 -1.63 16.47 -5.82
CA ARG A 70 -0.94 15.16 -5.79
C ARG A 70 -1.40 14.34 -4.60
N GLU A 71 -1.29 14.92 -3.41
CA GLU A 71 -1.61 14.22 -2.17
C GLU A 71 -3.12 14.06 -2.03
N ALA A 72 -3.91 15.09 -2.37
CA ALA A 72 -5.37 15.02 -2.30
C ALA A 72 -5.96 13.93 -3.22
N PHE A 73 -5.50 13.84 -4.47
CA PHE A 73 -5.91 12.76 -5.38
C PHE A 73 -5.44 11.40 -4.91
N ASN A 74 -4.22 11.30 -4.38
CA ASN A 74 -3.67 10.04 -3.90
C ASN A 74 -4.41 9.53 -2.66
N VAL A 75 -4.71 10.40 -1.70
CA VAL A 75 -5.48 10.07 -0.50
C VAL A 75 -6.88 9.65 -0.91
N PHE A 76 -7.61 10.50 -1.64
CA PHE A 76 -8.98 10.19 -2.06
C PHE A 76 -9.05 8.94 -2.95
N GLY A 77 -8.12 8.80 -3.90
CA GLY A 77 -8.05 7.66 -4.82
C GLY A 77 -7.69 6.34 -4.16
N ARG A 78 -6.92 6.35 -3.06
CA ARG A 78 -6.55 5.13 -2.29
C ARG A 78 -7.52 4.78 -1.18
N THR A 79 -8.53 5.62 -0.90
CA THR A 79 -9.54 5.29 0.10
C THR A 79 -10.27 3.98 -0.26
N SER A 80 -10.86 3.31 0.73
CA SER A 80 -11.67 2.10 0.49
C SER A 80 -13.02 2.43 -0.16
N VAL A 81 -13.83 1.40 -0.46
CA VAL A 81 -15.22 1.56 -0.95
C VAL A 81 -16.10 2.34 0.05
N ALA A 82 -15.64 2.48 1.29
CA ALA A 82 -16.30 3.24 2.34
C ALA A 82 -16.34 4.75 2.08
N VAL A 83 -15.50 5.28 1.18
CA VAL A 83 -15.48 6.70 0.81
C VAL A 83 -15.87 6.82 -0.66
N SER A 84 -16.99 7.49 -0.92
CA SER A 84 -17.53 7.71 -2.26
C SER A 84 -17.85 9.19 -2.48
N CYS A 85 -17.86 9.66 -3.72
CA CYS A 85 -18.34 11.00 -4.07
C CYS A 85 -19.77 10.89 -4.60
N ASP A 86 -20.67 11.74 -4.11
CA ASP A 86 -22.00 11.91 -4.68
C ASP A 86 -21.91 12.88 -5.87
N PHE A 87 -22.20 12.39 -7.08
CA PHE A 87 -22.12 13.17 -8.31
C PHE A 87 -23.12 14.31 -8.38
N ASN A 88 -24.25 14.20 -7.68
CA ASN A 88 -25.28 15.24 -7.71
C ASN A 88 -24.92 16.41 -6.78
N THR A 89 -24.41 16.08 -5.59
CA THR A 89 -24.10 17.07 -4.55
C THR A 89 -22.63 17.45 -4.50
N HIS A 90 -21.76 16.76 -5.26
CA HIS A 90 -20.31 16.90 -5.25
C HIS A 90 -19.69 16.74 -3.86
N ASN A 91 -20.40 16.05 -2.96
CA ASN A 91 -19.98 15.84 -1.58
C ASN A 91 -19.46 14.43 -1.40
N ILE A 92 -18.49 14.30 -0.50
CA ILE A 92 -17.99 13.00 -0.09
C ILE A 92 -19.06 12.36 0.81
N ARG A 93 -19.34 11.08 0.61
CA ARG A 93 -20.15 10.24 1.48
C ARG A 93 -19.25 9.21 2.13
N LEU A 94 -19.22 9.26 3.46
CA LEU A 94 -18.61 8.24 4.30
C LEU A 94 -19.65 7.16 4.64
N SER A 95 -19.25 5.91 4.46
CA SER A 95 -20.01 4.75 4.95
C SER A 95 -20.23 4.86 6.47
N ARG A 96 -21.37 4.36 6.96
CA ARG A 96 -21.67 4.26 8.40
C ARG A 96 -20.56 3.57 9.20
N TRP A 97 -19.79 2.69 8.56
CA TRP A 97 -18.65 2.02 9.18
C TRP A 97 -17.45 2.95 9.45
N PHE A 98 -17.31 4.01 8.66
CA PHE A 98 -16.29 5.07 8.86
C PHE A 98 -16.72 6.05 9.95
N ASN A 99 -18.02 6.30 10.11
CA ASN A 99 -18.58 7.19 11.13
C ASN A 99 -18.59 6.59 12.55
N HIS A 100 -18.27 5.30 12.75
CA HIS A 100 -18.39 4.64 14.04
C HIS A 100 -17.05 4.60 14.80
N GLY A 101 -16.88 5.54 15.75
CA GLY A 101 -16.03 5.43 16.94
C GLY A 101 -14.59 4.96 16.70
N SER A 102 -13.76 5.86 16.14
CA SER A 102 -12.46 5.57 15.52
C SER A 102 -11.34 5.14 16.47
N SER A 103 -11.25 5.64 17.71
CA SER A 103 -10.01 5.42 18.49
C SER A 103 -9.72 3.98 18.88
N LYS A 104 -10.73 3.19 19.26
CA LYS A 104 -10.50 1.80 19.71
C LYS A 104 -10.13 0.87 18.56
N ARG A 105 -10.77 1.03 17.41
CA ARG A 105 -10.48 0.23 16.20
C ARG A 105 -9.11 0.57 15.64
N VAL A 106 -8.78 1.87 15.56
CA VAL A 106 -7.46 2.34 15.14
C VAL A 106 -6.38 1.80 16.09
N LEU A 107 -6.61 1.86 17.42
CA LEU A 107 -5.67 1.32 18.40
C LEU A 107 -5.48 -0.19 18.24
N ILE A 108 -6.55 -0.97 18.06
CA ILE A 108 -6.46 -2.43 17.87
C ILE A 108 -5.71 -2.76 16.58
N ALA A 109 -6.05 -2.11 15.47
CA ALA A 109 -5.39 -2.35 14.19
C ALA A 109 -3.92 -1.92 14.20
N LEU A 110 -3.58 -0.83 14.91
CA LEU A 110 -2.20 -0.38 15.10
C LEU A 110 -1.41 -1.35 15.98
N MET A 111 -2.00 -1.85 17.06
CA MET A 111 -1.38 -2.87 17.92
C MET A 111 -1.16 -4.18 17.16
N LEU A 112 -2.15 -4.64 16.38
CA LEU A 112 -2.02 -5.82 15.52
C LEU A 112 -0.97 -5.62 14.41
N GLY A 113 -0.95 -4.44 13.79
CA GLY A 113 0.05 -4.08 12.79
C GLY A 113 1.46 -4.12 13.35
N LEU A 114 1.67 -3.51 14.53
CA LEU A 114 2.96 -3.52 15.23
C LEU A 114 3.40 -4.92 15.66
N THR A 115 2.50 -5.75 16.17
CA THR A 115 2.85 -7.12 16.56
C THR A 115 3.26 -7.95 15.34
N PHE A 116 2.54 -7.84 14.22
CA PHE A 116 2.93 -8.51 12.97
C PHE A 116 4.27 -8.00 12.43
N LEU A 117 4.55 -6.71 12.56
CA LEU A 117 5.81 -6.12 12.11
C LEU A 117 6.99 -6.59 12.98
N MET A 118 6.82 -6.61 14.30
CA MET A 118 7.82 -7.12 15.24
C MET A 118 8.06 -8.63 15.08
N LEU A 119 7.01 -9.43 14.96
CA LEU A 119 7.10 -10.87 14.69
C LEU A 119 7.73 -11.15 13.33
N GLY A 120 7.39 -10.36 12.31
CA GLY A 120 7.95 -10.44 10.98
C GLY A 120 9.46 -10.17 10.99
N MET A 121 9.89 -9.07 11.61
CA MET A 121 11.31 -8.73 11.75
C MET A 121 12.09 -9.77 12.56
N ALA A 122 11.53 -10.25 13.67
CA ALA A 122 12.14 -11.30 14.48
C ALA A 122 12.31 -12.61 13.69
N SER A 123 11.32 -12.95 12.86
CA SER A 123 11.35 -14.14 11.99
C SER A 123 12.37 -13.97 10.86
N VAL A 124 12.45 -12.79 10.23
CA VAL A 124 13.49 -12.51 9.22
C VAL A 124 14.88 -12.66 9.81
N LEU A 125 15.11 -12.08 11.00
CA LEU A 125 16.40 -12.17 11.70
C LEU A 125 16.74 -13.62 12.08
N SER A 126 15.78 -14.38 12.61
CA SER A 126 16.02 -15.78 13.00
C SER A 126 16.34 -16.65 11.77
N GLY A 127 15.62 -16.47 10.66
CA GLY A 127 15.93 -17.16 9.41
C GLY A 127 17.31 -16.80 8.86
N PHE A 128 17.71 -15.53 8.97
CA PHE A 128 19.04 -15.07 8.56
C PHE A 128 20.16 -15.68 9.41
N VAL A 129 19.96 -15.77 10.73
CA VAL A 129 20.91 -16.43 11.65
C VAL A 129 21.07 -17.92 11.29
N LEU A 130 19.97 -18.62 10.99
CA LEU A 130 20.02 -20.02 10.55
C LEU A 130 20.78 -20.19 9.22
N MET A 131 20.58 -19.27 8.27
CA MET A 131 21.30 -19.27 6.99
C MET A 131 22.79 -18.98 7.19
N ILE A 132 23.17 -18.01 8.02
CA ILE A 132 24.59 -17.75 8.35
C ILE A 132 25.23 -18.95 9.03
N GLY A 133 24.51 -19.57 9.98
CA GLY A 133 24.99 -20.76 10.69
C GLY A 133 25.25 -21.93 9.74
N THR A 134 24.37 -22.15 8.77
CA THR A 134 24.55 -23.20 7.76
C THR A 134 25.68 -22.90 6.78
N VAL A 135 25.79 -21.67 6.29
CA VAL A 135 26.93 -21.24 5.44
C VAL A 135 28.25 -21.38 6.18
N SER A 136 28.30 -20.98 7.45
CA SER A 136 29.50 -21.11 8.29
C SER A 136 29.90 -22.57 8.50
N GLN A 137 28.92 -23.46 8.71
CA GLN A 137 29.18 -24.90 8.82
C GLN A 137 29.74 -25.48 7.52
N VAL A 138 29.20 -25.08 6.36
CA VAL A 138 29.69 -25.52 5.04
C VAL A 138 31.09 -24.99 4.75
N TYR A 139 31.34 -23.72 5.10
CA TYR A 139 32.62 -23.07 4.87
C TYR A 139 33.74 -23.61 5.77
N LEU A 140 33.47 -23.77 7.07
CA LEU A 140 34.47 -24.22 8.05
C LEU A 140 34.77 -25.72 7.97
N ALA A 141 33.77 -26.55 7.67
CA ALA A 141 33.98 -27.99 7.55
C ALA A 141 34.47 -28.42 6.17
N GLY A 142 34.48 -27.54 5.16
CA GLY A 142 34.72 -27.91 3.77
C GLY A 142 33.56 -28.72 3.19
N GLY A 143 32.98 -28.26 2.07
CA GLY A 143 31.81 -28.90 1.45
C GLY A 143 31.99 -30.41 1.19
N ASP A 144 33.19 -30.83 0.81
CA ASP A 144 33.55 -32.23 0.55
C ASP A 144 33.66 -33.08 1.82
N GLU A 145 34.03 -32.48 2.96
CA GLU A 145 34.16 -33.18 4.22
C GLU A 145 32.80 -33.45 4.86
N ILE A 146 31.81 -32.57 4.68
CA ILE A 146 30.42 -32.80 5.12
C ILE A 146 29.79 -33.99 4.40
N LEU A 147 30.07 -34.14 3.10
CA LEU A 147 29.63 -35.30 2.32
C LEU A 147 30.33 -36.60 2.73
N LYS A 148 31.61 -36.52 3.14
CA LYS A 148 32.39 -37.68 3.63
C LYS A 148 32.04 -38.12 5.06
N VAL A 149 31.69 -37.18 5.95
CA VAL A 149 31.37 -37.46 7.37
C VAL A 149 29.99 -38.12 7.53
N GLY A 150 29.11 -38.03 6.53
CA GLY A 150 27.90 -38.85 6.45
C GLY A 150 26.67 -38.09 5.94
N VAL A 151 25.81 -38.82 5.21
CA VAL A 151 24.56 -38.32 4.60
C VAL A 151 23.67 -37.58 5.62
N GLU A 152 23.66 -38.02 6.87
CA GLU A 152 22.89 -37.43 7.97
C GLU A 152 23.29 -35.96 8.26
N LYS A 153 24.59 -35.65 8.23
CA LYS A 153 25.09 -34.28 8.45
C LYS A 153 24.72 -33.37 7.28
N GLY A 154 24.77 -33.89 6.05
CA GLY A 154 24.30 -33.20 4.85
C GLY A 154 22.82 -32.88 4.90
N ILE A 155 21.97 -33.86 5.28
CA ILE A 155 20.52 -33.66 5.45
C ILE A 155 20.23 -32.60 6.51
N LYS A 156 20.99 -32.58 7.62
CA LYS A 156 20.81 -31.59 8.68
C LYS A 156 21.14 -30.16 8.23
N VAL A 157 22.23 -29.98 7.48
CA VAL A 157 22.61 -28.66 6.93
C VAL A 157 21.57 -28.19 5.91
N PHE A 158 21.15 -29.08 4.99
CA PHE A 158 20.15 -28.75 3.97
C PHE A 158 18.77 -28.41 4.59
N SER A 159 18.31 -29.20 5.55
CA SER A 159 17.04 -28.93 6.24
C SER A 159 17.08 -27.63 7.05
N THR A 160 18.16 -27.37 7.78
CA THR A 160 18.33 -26.12 8.55
C THR A 160 18.37 -24.89 7.63
N GLY A 161 19.04 -24.99 6.48
CA GLY A 161 19.09 -23.91 5.48
C GLY A 161 17.73 -23.66 4.85
N SER A 162 17.01 -24.74 4.50
CA SER A 162 15.65 -24.66 3.93
C SER A 162 14.65 -24.06 4.93
N ILE A 163 14.75 -24.43 6.21
CA ILE A 163 13.94 -23.84 7.28
C ILE A 163 14.29 -22.35 7.43
N GLY A 164 15.56 -21.97 7.39
CA GLY A 164 16.00 -20.58 7.44
C GLY A 164 15.35 -19.73 6.34
N ILE A 165 15.39 -20.20 5.10
CA ILE A 165 14.73 -19.53 3.95
C ILE A 165 13.22 -19.42 4.17
N ALA A 166 12.56 -20.51 4.56
CA ALA A 166 11.10 -20.51 4.78
C ALA A 166 10.69 -19.52 5.88
N VAL A 167 11.42 -19.49 6.99
CA VAL A 167 11.18 -18.57 8.11
C VAL A 167 11.41 -17.11 7.69
N THR A 168 12.43 -16.83 6.89
CA THR A 168 12.67 -15.48 6.35
C THR A 168 11.54 -15.02 5.42
N VAL A 169 11.07 -15.89 4.51
CA VAL A 169 9.96 -15.56 3.61
C VAL A 169 8.67 -15.31 4.40
N PHE A 170 8.38 -16.17 5.39
CA PHE A 170 7.22 -16.01 6.26
C PHE A 170 7.29 -14.72 7.08
N GLY A 171 8.47 -14.39 7.63
CA GLY A 171 8.68 -13.14 8.35
C GLY A 171 8.48 -11.91 7.47
N GLY A 172 8.98 -11.93 6.23
CA GLY A 172 8.75 -10.88 5.25
C GLY A 172 7.26 -10.69 4.91
N PHE A 173 6.51 -11.79 4.78
CA PHE A 173 5.06 -11.74 4.58
C PHE A 173 4.32 -11.12 5.77
N LEU A 174 4.65 -11.50 7.01
CA LEU A 174 4.06 -10.91 8.21
C LEU A 174 4.38 -9.41 8.33
N GLY A 175 5.63 -9.02 8.05
CA GLY A 175 6.03 -7.62 8.02
C GLY A 175 5.24 -6.81 6.98
N TYR A 176 5.04 -7.36 5.79
CA TYR A 176 4.23 -6.75 4.74
C TYR A 176 2.76 -6.58 5.16
N MET A 177 2.16 -7.60 5.78
CA MET A 177 0.79 -7.54 6.29
C MET A 177 0.63 -6.50 7.41
N GLY A 178 1.58 -6.46 8.36
CA GLY A 178 1.61 -5.47 9.43
C GLY A 178 1.74 -4.04 8.90
N TRP A 179 2.62 -3.82 7.93
CA TRP A 179 2.76 -2.54 7.24
C TRP A 179 1.49 -2.13 6.50
N GLY A 180 0.84 -3.08 5.81
CA GLY A 180 -0.42 -2.85 5.11
C GLY A 180 -1.55 -2.38 6.04
N LEU A 181 -1.64 -2.95 7.25
CA LEU A 181 -2.60 -2.53 8.27
C LEU A 181 -2.33 -1.11 8.77
N ILE A 182 -1.07 -0.77 9.04
CA ILE A 182 -0.69 0.57 9.52
C ILE A 182 -0.97 1.63 8.45
N MET A 183 -0.58 1.36 7.19
CA MET A 183 -0.82 2.27 6.07
C MET A 183 -2.31 2.46 5.78
N ALA A 184 -3.13 1.42 5.96
CA ALA A 184 -4.58 1.55 5.82
C ALA A 184 -5.14 2.56 6.82
N LEU A 185 -4.71 2.50 8.10
CA LEU A 185 -5.12 3.47 9.12
C LEU A 185 -4.69 4.89 8.79
N GLU A 186 -3.47 5.07 8.28
CA GLU A 186 -2.98 6.39 7.85
C GLU A 186 -3.85 6.96 6.72
N ILE A 187 -4.17 6.14 5.72
CA ILE A 187 -5.03 6.53 4.60
C ILE A 187 -6.44 6.89 5.11
N GLU A 188 -7.00 6.12 6.04
CA GLU A 188 -8.31 6.41 6.62
C GLU A 188 -8.32 7.73 7.41
N SER A 189 -7.26 7.99 8.20
CA SER A 189 -7.12 9.25 8.94
C SER A 189 -6.96 10.45 8.00
N LYS A 190 -6.12 10.32 6.96
CA LYS A 190 -5.95 11.37 5.94
C LYS A 190 -7.26 11.62 5.18
N ALA A 191 -8.01 10.57 4.87
CA ALA A 191 -9.32 10.70 4.21
C ALA A 191 -10.35 11.43 5.06
N LEU A 192 -10.38 11.18 6.38
CA LEU A 192 -11.25 11.91 7.33
C LEU A 192 -10.88 13.39 7.41
N LYS A 193 -9.59 13.72 7.53
CA LYS A 193 -9.14 15.12 7.55
C LYS A 193 -9.49 15.85 6.25
N LEU A 194 -9.28 15.19 5.12
CA LEU A 194 -9.63 15.73 3.80
C LEU A 194 -11.16 15.89 3.65
N TYR A 195 -11.94 14.99 4.23
CA TYR A 195 -13.40 15.11 4.29
C TYR A 195 -13.84 16.33 5.11
N GLU A 196 -13.27 16.53 6.30
CA GLU A 196 -13.55 17.66 7.19
C GLU A 196 -13.19 19.00 6.54
N GLU A 197 -12.06 19.06 5.82
CA GLU A 197 -11.63 20.24 5.08
C GLU A 197 -12.53 20.57 3.89
N LEU A 198 -12.98 19.56 3.15
CA LEU A 198 -13.79 19.74 1.94
C LEU A 198 -15.29 19.91 2.21
N ASN A 199 -15.74 19.58 3.41
CA ASN A 199 -17.10 19.80 3.89
C ASN A 199 -17.02 20.44 5.27
N PRO A 200 -16.56 21.71 5.38
CA PRO A 200 -16.59 22.39 6.66
C PRO A 200 -18.04 22.40 7.12
N THR A 201 -18.33 21.72 8.22
CA THR A 201 -19.59 21.94 8.92
C THR A 201 -19.61 23.40 9.32
N ASP A 202 -20.55 24.17 8.77
CA ASP A 202 -20.87 25.51 9.26
C ASP A 202 -21.12 25.39 10.77
N SER A 203 -20.13 25.78 11.56
CA SER A 203 -20.21 25.96 13.00
C SER A 203 -20.66 27.39 13.29
#